data_AF-A0A957MTP3-F1
#
_entry.id   AF-A0A957MTP3-F1
#
_cell.length_a   1.000
_cell.length_b   1.000
_cell.length_c   1.000
_cell.angle_alpha   90.00
_cell.angle_beta   90.00
_cell.angle_gamma   90.00
#
_symmetry.space_group_name_H-M   'P 1'
#
loop_
_entity.id
_entity.type
_entity.pdbx_description
1 polymer ?
#
loop_
_entity_poly.entity_id
_entity_poly.type
_entity_poly.pdbx_seq_one_letter_code
_entity_poly.pdbx_strand_id
1 'polypeptide(L)'
;ATSAGAALKLPVMLEAKLDGGVVDIFGLGVDNLIYDRSDLDLTLGSGQRHPIVRVLNRLLAEVPYLTYTYPVENANVYTEDVRRTLARFQEVEGYAPTGLLDLRTLLALVTPAAARLDASTVELTVGPDVINVRGGPSTNYPVTHRAYQGDAFDIVGKVGDGSPRGTWLEVCCLGPDNGWIRADLGTVRGDLGRINTVPADQLPPEPAPAAAAAPAPQGRGQPLLANLPTTTPEGNPVVYLTFDDGPNGSYSQQVIDLLNQYNARGTFFVIGRQASGGADILRNEAAGGHYIANHTWDHVWLDKVNKEEFLSQIQRTRNELLAVAGDLFTLDGDVLYVRPPYGAINADDRQWLAELGYTPVLWDVDPQDWRRPGVETIANHVLGSVFPGAVVLMHDGGGERTQSVAAL
;
A
#
# COMPACT_ATOMS: atom_id res chain seq x y z
N ALA A 1 -13.19 -11.69 -41.18
CA ALA A 1 -11.82 -12.15 -40.82
C ALA A 1 -11.27 -11.09 -39.87
N THR A 2 -10.88 -11.37 -38.63
CA THR A 2 -10.41 -12.58 -37.96
C THR A 2 -11.12 -12.77 -36.60
N SER A 3 -11.09 -13.98 -36.07
CA SER A 3 -11.69 -14.44 -34.82
C SER A 3 -10.81 -14.09 -33.60
N ALA A 4 -11.25 -13.13 -32.78
CA ALA A 4 -11.05 -13.03 -31.33
C ALA A 4 -11.67 -11.71 -30.83
N GLY A 5 -12.59 -11.77 -29.87
CA GLY A 5 -13.34 -10.63 -29.34
C GLY A 5 -14.69 -10.45 -30.04
N ALA A 6 -15.77 -10.83 -29.35
CA ALA A 6 -17.13 -10.62 -29.82
C ALA A 6 -17.46 -9.11 -29.76
N ALA A 7 -17.06 -8.35 -30.78
CA ALA A 7 -17.65 -7.04 -31.01
C ALA A 7 -19.10 -7.25 -31.46
N LEU A 8 -20.08 -6.92 -30.61
CA LEU A 8 -21.48 -6.83 -31.03
C LEU A 8 -21.57 -5.75 -32.11
N LYS A 9 -21.69 -6.15 -33.37
CA LYS A 9 -22.13 -5.25 -34.44
C LYS A 9 -23.63 -5.04 -34.29
N LEU A 10 -24.04 -4.18 -33.35
CA LEU A 10 -25.42 -3.68 -33.34
C LEU A 10 -25.60 -2.79 -34.58
N PRO A 11 -26.55 -3.07 -35.49
CA PRO A 11 -26.85 -2.15 -36.58
C PRO A 11 -27.45 -0.88 -35.97
N VAL A 12 -26.68 0.22 -36.04
CA VAL A 12 -27.17 1.55 -35.69
C VAL A 12 -27.64 2.22 -36.96
N MET A 13 -28.91 2.61 -37.00
CA MET A 13 -29.46 3.43 -38.08
C MET A 13 -29.58 4.87 -37.59
N LEU A 14 -29.13 5.83 -38.38
CA LEU A 14 -29.36 7.25 -38.15
C LEU A 14 -30.18 7.77 -39.31
N GLU A 15 -31.40 8.24 -39.03
CA GLU A 15 -32.20 8.99 -39.99
C GLU A 15 -31.91 10.48 -39.81
N ALA A 16 -31.37 11.11 -40.84
CA ALA A 16 -31.02 12.51 -40.82
C ALA A 16 -31.41 13.23 -42.11
N LYS A 17 -31.75 14.50 -41.99
CA LYS A 17 -32.05 15.40 -43.10
C LYS A 17 -30.88 16.38 -43.22
N LEU A 18 -30.40 16.58 -44.43
CA LEU A 18 -29.43 17.64 -44.72
C LEU A 18 -30.18 18.83 -45.32
N ASP A 19 -30.32 19.92 -44.56
CA ASP A 19 -30.90 21.18 -45.03
C ASP A 19 -29.89 22.31 -44.79
N GLY A 20 -29.49 23.02 -45.85
CA GLY A 20 -28.62 24.20 -45.73
C GLY A 20 -27.21 23.93 -45.18
N GLY A 21 -26.71 22.69 -45.23
CA GLY A 21 -25.41 22.32 -44.67
C GLY A 21 -25.45 21.90 -43.20
N VAL A 22 -26.63 21.86 -42.59
CA VAL A 22 -26.86 21.34 -41.24
C VAL A 22 -27.45 19.93 -41.35
N VAL A 23 -26.88 19.00 -40.58
CA VAL A 23 -27.40 17.63 -40.44
C VAL A 23 -28.39 17.64 -39.28
N ASP A 24 -29.68 17.55 -39.59
CA ASP A 24 -30.76 17.38 -38.63
C ASP A 24 -31.05 15.88 -38.45
N ILE A 25 -30.58 15.28 -37.36
CA ILE A 25 -30.87 13.89 -37.01
C ILE A 25 -32.28 13.83 -36.40
N PHE A 26 -33.17 13.00 -36.96
CA PHE A 26 -34.55 12.89 -36.51
C PHE A 26 -34.98 11.45 -36.20
N GLY A 27 -34.11 10.45 -36.42
CA GLY A 27 -34.36 9.09 -35.98
C GLY A 27 -33.09 8.32 -35.60
N LEU A 28 -33.18 7.48 -34.56
CA LEU A 28 -32.14 6.55 -34.15
C LEU A 28 -32.70 5.13 -34.09
N GLY A 29 -32.05 4.20 -34.78
CA GLY A 29 -32.36 2.78 -34.78
C GLY A 29 -31.32 1.96 -34.02
N VAL A 30 -31.70 1.18 -32.99
CA VAL A 30 -30.81 0.22 -32.32
C VAL A 30 -31.55 -1.11 -32.10
N ASP A 31 -31.00 -2.22 -32.60
CA ASP A 31 -31.53 -3.59 -32.38
C ASP A 31 -33.04 -3.72 -32.67
N ASN A 32 -33.47 -3.23 -33.85
CA ASN A 32 -34.87 -3.16 -34.36
C ASN A 32 -35.81 -2.16 -33.67
N LEU A 33 -35.33 -1.30 -32.77
CA LEU A 33 -36.11 -0.20 -32.19
C LEU A 33 -35.81 1.08 -32.94
N ILE A 34 -36.82 1.79 -33.44
CA ILE A 34 -36.71 3.08 -34.11
C ILE A 34 -37.30 4.16 -33.19
N TYR A 35 -36.52 5.17 -32.88
CA TYR A 35 -36.87 6.30 -32.02
C TYR A 35 -36.93 7.60 -32.84
N ASP A 36 -37.90 8.47 -32.60
CA ASP A 36 -38.02 9.77 -33.28
C ASP A 36 -37.46 10.95 -32.47
N ARG A 37 -37.49 12.17 -33.03
CA ARG A 37 -36.98 13.39 -32.38
C ARG A 37 -37.65 13.73 -31.04
N SER A 38 -38.89 13.29 -30.80
CA SER A 38 -39.58 13.45 -29.51
C SER A 38 -39.21 12.36 -28.50
N ASP A 39 -38.79 11.19 -28.97
CA ASP A 39 -38.17 10.14 -28.16
C ASP A 39 -36.69 10.43 -27.82
N LEU A 40 -36.07 11.38 -28.52
CA LEU A 40 -34.67 11.81 -28.32
C LEU A 40 -34.50 12.85 -27.19
N ASP A 41 -35.58 13.41 -26.64
CA ASP A 41 -35.63 14.14 -25.35
C ASP A 41 -35.71 13.14 -24.17
N LEU A 42 -34.91 12.07 -24.26
CA LEU A 42 -34.87 11.04 -23.25
C LEU A 42 -33.98 11.50 -22.09
N THR A 43 -34.59 11.78 -20.94
CA THR A 43 -33.88 11.84 -19.66
C THR A 43 -34.49 10.78 -18.76
N LEU A 44 -33.86 9.61 -18.71
CA LEU A 44 -34.30 8.53 -17.82
C LEU A 44 -33.57 8.57 -16.48
N GLY A 45 -34.34 8.48 -15.40
CA GLY A 45 -33.85 8.43 -14.02
C GLY A 45 -34.46 7.28 -13.21
N SER A 46 -33.98 7.13 -11.98
CA SER A 46 -34.34 6.02 -11.08
C SER A 46 -35.86 5.85 -10.92
N GLY A 47 -36.35 4.62 -11.10
CA GLY A 47 -37.76 4.23 -10.98
C GLY A 47 -38.57 4.28 -12.28
N GLN A 48 -38.06 4.88 -13.36
CA GLN A 48 -38.76 4.94 -14.64
C GLN A 48 -38.67 3.62 -15.42
N ARG A 49 -39.73 3.26 -16.14
CA ARG A 49 -39.79 2.05 -16.96
C ARG A 49 -39.77 2.41 -18.44
N HIS A 50 -38.80 1.90 -19.19
CA HIS A 50 -38.66 2.17 -20.62
C HIS A 50 -38.01 0.99 -21.37
N PRO A 51 -38.43 0.63 -22.60
CA PRO A 51 -37.84 -0.48 -23.35
C PRO A 51 -36.34 -0.33 -23.62
N ILE A 52 -35.85 0.90 -23.77
CA ILE A 52 -34.42 1.18 -24.00
C ILE A 52 -33.54 0.73 -22.83
N VAL A 53 -34.11 0.58 -21.63
CA VAL A 53 -33.35 0.17 -20.44
C VAL A 53 -32.80 -1.24 -20.61
N ARG A 54 -33.45 -2.12 -21.39
CA ARG A 54 -32.87 -3.43 -21.76
C ARG A 54 -31.60 -3.29 -22.58
N VAL A 55 -31.61 -2.39 -23.55
CA VAL A 55 -30.45 -2.12 -24.41
C VAL A 55 -29.34 -1.50 -23.56
N LEU A 56 -29.67 -0.50 -22.73
CA LEU A 56 -28.75 0.10 -21.79
C LEU A 56 -28.11 -0.93 -20.86
N ASN A 57 -28.91 -1.81 -20.26
CA ASN A 57 -28.42 -2.86 -19.36
C ASN A 57 -27.44 -3.80 -20.06
N ARG A 58 -27.69 -4.14 -21.33
CA ARG A 58 -26.79 -4.98 -22.14
C ARG A 58 -25.47 -4.26 -22.40
N LEU A 59 -25.55 -3.01 -22.85
CA LEU A 59 -24.36 -2.19 -23.15
C LEU A 59 -23.50 -1.97 -21.90
N LEU A 60 -24.10 -1.62 -20.76
CA LEU A 60 -23.36 -1.43 -19.50
C LEU A 60 -22.68 -2.71 -19.03
N ALA A 61 -23.30 -3.89 -19.21
CA ALA A 61 -22.72 -5.17 -18.84
C ALA A 61 -21.55 -5.60 -19.74
N GLU A 62 -21.40 -4.97 -20.91
CA GLU A 62 -20.31 -5.23 -21.86
C GLU A 62 -19.12 -4.28 -21.66
N VAL A 63 -19.24 -3.24 -20.83
CA VAL A 63 -18.14 -2.31 -20.55
C VAL A 63 -17.17 -2.95 -19.54
N PRO A 64 -15.91 -3.24 -19.92
CA PRO A 64 -15.01 -4.05 -19.08
C PRO A 64 -14.69 -3.46 -17.70
N TYR A 65 -14.74 -2.13 -17.57
CA TYR A 65 -14.44 -1.40 -16.34
C TYR A 65 -15.69 -1.06 -15.51
N LEU A 66 -16.86 -1.61 -15.85
CA LEU A 66 -18.08 -1.47 -15.06
C LEU A 66 -18.39 -2.80 -14.38
N THR A 67 -18.47 -2.78 -13.06
CA THR A 67 -19.02 -3.90 -12.28
C THR A 67 -20.55 -3.85 -12.39
N TYR A 68 -21.10 -4.35 -13.50
CA TYR A 68 -22.53 -4.32 -13.78
C TYR A 68 -23.05 -5.68 -14.25
N THR A 69 -23.97 -6.25 -13.48
CA THR A 69 -24.64 -7.52 -13.83
C THR A 69 -25.98 -7.20 -14.47
N TYR A 70 -26.20 -7.69 -15.69
CA TYR A 70 -27.48 -7.52 -16.39
C TYR A 70 -28.64 -8.08 -15.53
N PRO A 71 -29.63 -7.24 -15.14
CA PRO A 71 -30.74 -7.70 -14.32
C PRO A 71 -31.73 -8.52 -15.15
N VAL A 72 -31.98 -9.77 -14.74
CA VAL A 72 -32.95 -10.66 -15.41
C VAL A 72 -34.39 -10.23 -15.09
N GLU A 73 -34.66 -9.86 -13.84
CA GLU A 73 -35.94 -9.29 -13.41
C GLU A 73 -35.93 -7.77 -13.58
N ASN A 74 -37.08 -7.18 -13.93
CA ASN A 74 -37.21 -5.73 -14.11
C ASN A 74 -36.21 -5.10 -15.10
N ALA A 75 -35.74 -5.84 -16.11
CA ALA A 75 -34.78 -5.37 -17.12
C ALA A 75 -35.20 -4.11 -17.91
N ASN A 76 -36.47 -3.68 -17.81
CA ASN A 76 -37.01 -2.45 -18.40
C ASN A 76 -37.08 -1.27 -17.41
N VAL A 77 -36.66 -1.43 -16.15
CA VAL A 77 -36.73 -0.42 -15.10
C VAL A 77 -35.35 0.19 -14.90
N TYR A 78 -35.27 1.51 -14.98
CA TYR A 78 -34.07 2.27 -14.68
C TYR A 78 -33.88 2.28 -13.16
N THR A 79 -33.08 1.36 -12.64
CA THR A 79 -32.85 1.25 -11.20
C THR A 79 -31.81 2.25 -10.73
N GLU A 80 -31.66 2.39 -9.42
CA GLU A 80 -30.56 3.16 -8.84
C GLU A 80 -29.19 2.57 -9.21
N ASP A 81 -29.13 1.27 -9.46
CA ASP A 81 -27.91 0.60 -9.90
C ASP A 81 -27.53 0.98 -11.33
N VAL A 82 -28.50 1.06 -12.23
CA VAL A 82 -28.32 1.61 -13.59
C VAL A 82 -27.82 3.05 -13.50
N ARG A 83 -28.46 3.88 -12.65
CA ARG A 83 -28.09 5.29 -12.47
C ARG A 83 -26.63 5.45 -12.03
N ARG A 84 -26.19 4.70 -11.02
CA ARG A 84 -24.81 4.74 -10.50
C ARG A 84 -23.80 4.23 -11.52
N THR A 85 -24.13 3.13 -12.20
CA THR A 85 -23.27 2.53 -13.23
C THR A 85 -23.11 3.47 -14.42
N LEU A 86 -24.19 4.13 -14.85
CA LEU A 86 -24.14 5.10 -15.93
C LEU A 86 -23.37 6.37 -15.53
N ALA A 87 -23.51 6.84 -14.29
CA ALA A 87 -22.73 7.96 -13.77
C ALA A 87 -21.22 7.63 -13.78
N ARG A 88 -20.85 6.39 -13.42
CA ARG A 88 -19.46 5.92 -13.50
C ARG A 88 -18.96 5.87 -14.94
N PHE A 89 -19.76 5.36 -15.86
CA PHE A 89 -19.43 5.37 -17.29
C PHE A 89 -19.18 6.81 -17.80
N GLN A 90 -20.08 7.73 -17.47
CA GLN A 90 -19.97 9.15 -17.82
C GLN A 90 -18.67 9.77 -17.28
N GLU A 91 -18.35 9.53 -16.01
CA GLU A 91 -17.11 10.00 -15.38
C GLU A 91 -15.87 9.53 -16.14
N VAL A 92 -15.78 8.23 -16.45
CA VAL A 92 -14.62 7.64 -17.13
C VAL A 92 -14.47 8.14 -18.57
N GLU A 93 -15.59 8.39 -19.26
CA GLU A 93 -15.58 8.91 -20.63
C GLU A 93 -15.47 10.45 -20.69
N GLY A 94 -15.30 11.12 -19.54
CA GLY A 94 -15.09 12.58 -19.47
C GLY A 94 -16.36 13.43 -19.57
N TYR A 95 -17.52 12.84 -19.31
CA TYR A 95 -18.81 13.52 -19.22
C TYR A 95 -19.16 13.87 -17.76
N ALA A 96 -20.13 14.76 -17.56
CA ALA A 96 -20.67 15.03 -16.22
C ALA A 96 -21.40 13.77 -15.69
N PRO A 97 -21.07 13.27 -14.48
CA PRO A 97 -21.61 12.02 -13.94
C PRO A 97 -23.03 12.20 -13.37
N THR A 98 -23.96 12.59 -14.24
CA THR A 98 -25.36 12.84 -13.88
C THR A 98 -26.11 11.55 -13.56
N GLY A 99 -25.66 10.41 -14.12
CA GLY A 99 -26.35 9.14 -14.05
C GLY A 99 -27.67 9.13 -14.81
N LEU A 100 -27.91 10.12 -15.67
CA LEU A 100 -29.06 10.21 -16.55
C LEU A 100 -28.67 9.66 -17.93
N LEU A 101 -29.55 8.86 -18.52
CA LEU A 101 -29.38 8.43 -19.91
C LEU A 101 -29.83 9.56 -20.84
N ASP A 102 -28.86 10.16 -21.52
CA ASP A 102 -29.06 11.09 -22.64
C ASP A 102 -28.49 10.51 -23.95
N LEU A 103 -28.77 11.19 -25.07
CA LEU A 103 -28.32 10.74 -26.39
C LEU A 103 -26.79 10.67 -26.52
N ARG A 104 -26.05 11.57 -25.86
CA ARG A 104 -24.57 11.57 -25.91
C ARG A 104 -24.00 10.35 -25.20
N THR A 105 -24.53 10.04 -24.03
CA THR A 105 -24.15 8.88 -23.23
C THR A 105 -24.53 7.59 -23.93
N LEU A 106 -25.71 7.52 -24.56
CA LEU A 106 -26.13 6.36 -25.34
C LEU A 106 -25.22 6.13 -26.56
N LEU A 107 -24.86 7.17 -27.31
CA LEU A 107 -23.92 7.07 -28.43
C LEU A 107 -22.53 6.64 -27.96
N ALA A 108 -22.07 7.17 -26.82
CA ALA A 108 -20.83 6.73 -26.20
C ALA A 108 -20.90 5.26 -25.78
N LEU A 109 -22.03 4.74 -25.29
CA LEU A 109 -22.16 3.32 -24.93
C LEU A 109 -22.17 2.38 -26.15
N VAL A 110 -22.72 2.81 -27.28
CA VAL A 110 -22.77 2.00 -28.51
C VAL A 110 -21.46 2.05 -29.30
N THR A 111 -20.70 3.12 -29.11
CA THR A 111 -19.32 3.26 -29.60
C THR A 111 -18.41 3.75 -28.47
N PRO A 112 -18.14 2.90 -27.45
CA PRO A 112 -17.29 3.31 -26.34
C PRO A 112 -15.95 3.76 -26.86
N ALA A 113 -15.31 4.74 -26.21
CA ALA A 113 -13.87 4.90 -26.39
C ALA A 113 -13.15 3.56 -26.12
N ALA A 114 -13.73 2.67 -25.30
CA ALA A 114 -13.28 1.28 -25.12
C ALA A 114 -13.35 0.37 -26.37
N ALA A 115 -14.16 0.69 -27.39
CA ALA A 115 -14.13 0.01 -28.69
C ALA A 115 -12.99 0.52 -29.60
N ARG A 116 -12.36 1.67 -29.27
CA ARG A 116 -10.96 1.89 -29.64
C ARG A 116 -10.15 1.04 -28.67
N LEU A 117 -9.96 -0.21 -29.06
CA LEU A 117 -9.02 -1.15 -28.45
C LEU A 117 -7.61 -0.56 -28.50
N ASP A 118 -7.32 0.41 -27.64
CA ASP A 118 -6.03 0.46 -27.01
C ASP A 118 -6.21 -0.26 -25.68
N ALA A 119 -5.79 -1.52 -25.68
CA ALA A 119 -5.56 -2.32 -24.49
C ALA A 119 -4.35 -1.73 -23.75
N SER A 120 -4.41 -0.44 -23.39
CA SER A 120 -3.41 0.18 -22.53
C SER A 120 -3.59 -0.50 -21.18
N THR A 121 -2.81 -1.56 -20.95
CA THR A 121 -2.63 -2.09 -19.62
C THR A 121 -2.24 -0.92 -18.73
N VAL A 122 -2.97 -0.72 -17.64
CA VAL A 122 -2.55 0.26 -16.65
C VAL A 122 -1.45 -0.44 -15.87
N GLU A 123 -0.24 0.08 -15.94
CA GLU A 123 0.95 -0.58 -15.42
C GLU A 123 1.49 0.20 -14.22
N LEU A 124 1.99 -0.50 -13.21
CA LEU A 124 2.78 0.06 -12.13
C LEU A 124 4.25 -0.30 -12.33
N THR A 125 5.12 0.70 -12.45
CA THR A 125 6.58 0.49 -12.37
C THR A 125 7.09 0.83 -10.96
N VAL A 126 7.78 -0.11 -10.31
CA VAL A 126 8.31 0.04 -8.94
C VAL A 126 9.39 1.12 -8.89
N GLY A 127 9.24 2.05 -7.95
CA GLY A 127 10.19 3.15 -7.74
C GLY A 127 11.33 2.82 -6.77
N PRO A 128 11.05 2.40 -5.52
CA PRO A 128 12.06 2.05 -4.53
C PRO A 128 12.88 0.80 -4.91
N ASP A 129 14.07 0.65 -4.34
CA ASP A 129 14.98 -0.49 -4.58
C ASP A 129 14.30 -1.85 -4.44
N VAL A 130 13.44 -1.99 -3.42
CA VAL A 130 12.62 -3.18 -3.19
C VAL A 130 11.38 -2.82 -2.39
N ILE A 131 10.25 -3.47 -2.72
CA ILE A 131 8.97 -3.31 -2.04
C ILE A 131 8.32 -4.66 -1.72
N ASN A 132 7.33 -4.64 -0.83
CA ASN A 132 6.48 -5.80 -0.56
C ASN A 132 5.35 -5.89 -1.57
N VAL A 133 5.13 -7.09 -2.09
CA VAL A 133 3.83 -7.48 -2.66
C VAL A 133 3.11 -8.33 -1.62
N ARG A 134 1.88 -7.94 -1.28
CA ARG A 134 1.10 -8.58 -0.21
C ARG A 134 -0.06 -9.40 -0.76
N GLY A 135 -0.56 -10.32 0.06
CA GLY A 135 -1.71 -11.16 -0.28
C GLY A 135 -3.07 -10.42 -0.26
N GLY A 136 -3.11 -9.14 0.10
CA GLY A 136 -4.33 -8.34 0.16
C GLY A 136 -4.04 -6.85 0.36
N PRO A 137 -5.07 -5.98 0.29
CA PRO A 137 -4.94 -4.52 0.23
C PRO A 137 -4.69 -3.84 1.60
N SER A 138 -3.78 -4.39 2.40
CA SER A 138 -3.32 -3.74 3.64
C SER A 138 -1.98 -4.33 4.11
N THR A 139 -1.30 -3.65 5.03
CA THR A 139 -0.08 -4.16 5.66
C THR A 139 -0.32 -5.31 6.64
N ASN A 140 -1.58 -5.64 6.95
CA ASN A 140 -1.93 -6.81 7.77
C ASN A 140 -1.82 -8.13 7.00
N TYR A 141 -1.87 -8.07 5.66
CA TYR A 141 -1.71 -9.25 4.83
C TYR A 141 -0.24 -9.67 4.74
N PRO A 142 0.05 -10.99 4.68
CA PRO A 142 1.40 -11.49 4.56
C PRO A 142 2.04 -11.02 3.25
N VAL A 143 3.36 -10.85 3.30
CA VAL A 143 4.19 -10.63 2.11
C VAL A 143 4.25 -11.94 1.33
N THR A 144 3.82 -11.92 0.07
CA THR A 144 3.85 -13.10 -0.81
C THR A 144 5.01 -13.04 -1.78
N HIS A 145 5.39 -11.84 -2.24
CA HIS A 145 6.49 -11.63 -3.16
C HIS A 145 7.27 -10.35 -2.83
N ARG A 146 8.47 -10.27 -3.38
CA ARG A 146 9.31 -9.07 -3.41
C ARG A 146 9.34 -8.55 -4.85
N ALA A 147 9.18 -7.25 -5.02
CA ALA A 147 9.38 -6.57 -6.28
C ALA A 147 10.52 -5.56 -6.13
N TYR A 148 11.32 -5.39 -7.17
CA TYR A 148 12.52 -4.57 -7.18
C TYR A 148 12.34 -3.34 -8.06
N GLN A 149 13.19 -2.32 -7.85
CA GLN A 149 13.17 -1.11 -8.67
C GLN A 149 13.18 -1.44 -10.17
N GLY A 150 12.24 -0.83 -10.90
CA GLY A 150 12.08 -1.04 -12.33
C GLY A 150 11.22 -2.25 -12.72
N ASP A 151 10.85 -3.13 -11.79
CA ASP A 151 9.84 -4.15 -12.04
C ASP A 151 8.51 -3.48 -12.43
N ALA A 152 7.82 -4.09 -13.39
CA ALA A 152 6.59 -3.56 -13.96
C ALA A 152 5.47 -4.61 -13.87
N PHE A 153 4.28 -4.17 -13.44
CA PHE A 153 3.12 -5.04 -13.27
C PHE A 153 1.86 -4.45 -13.87
N ASP A 154 1.09 -5.29 -14.56
CA ASP A 154 -0.26 -4.95 -14.98
C ASP A 154 -1.19 -4.85 -13.76
N ILE A 155 -1.92 -3.75 -13.68
CA ILE A 155 -2.93 -3.49 -12.65
C ILE A 155 -4.27 -4.03 -13.14
N VAL A 156 -4.86 -4.93 -12.35
CA VAL A 156 -6.12 -5.61 -12.68
C VAL A 156 -7.29 -5.22 -11.77
N GLY A 157 -6.99 -4.57 -10.64
CA GLY A 157 -7.97 -4.13 -9.67
C GLY A 157 -7.43 -3.03 -8.77
N LYS A 158 -8.31 -2.33 -8.07
CA LYS A 158 -7.93 -1.35 -7.05
C LYS A 158 -8.92 -1.29 -5.89
N VAL A 159 -8.44 -0.86 -4.72
CA VAL A 159 -9.26 -0.54 -3.54
C VAL A 159 -8.68 0.69 -2.88
N GLY A 160 -9.51 1.53 -2.27
CA GLY A 160 -9.05 2.68 -1.50
C GLY A 160 -9.88 3.94 -1.71
N ASP A 161 -9.38 5.04 -1.13
CA ASP A 161 -10.01 6.36 -1.18
C ASP A 161 -9.63 7.18 -2.43
N GLY A 162 -8.80 6.62 -3.31
CA GLY A 162 -8.32 7.29 -4.53
C GLY A 162 -7.09 8.17 -4.30
N SER A 163 -6.64 8.37 -3.06
CA SER A 163 -5.34 8.99 -2.78
C SER A 163 -4.21 8.01 -3.06
N PRO A 164 -3.00 8.46 -3.46
CA PRO A 164 -1.88 7.55 -3.70
C PRO A 164 -1.51 6.67 -2.49
N ARG A 165 -1.60 7.21 -1.26
CA ARG A 165 -1.30 6.48 -0.02
C ARG A 165 -2.46 5.61 0.47
N GLY A 166 -3.69 5.99 0.18
CA GLY A 166 -4.90 5.26 0.56
C GLY A 166 -5.37 4.23 -0.48
N THR A 167 -4.67 4.12 -1.62
CA THR A 167 -5.03 3.22 -2.72
C THR A 167 -4.08 2.02 -2.81
N TRP A 168 -4.65 0.83 -2.79
CA TRP A 168 -3.99 -0.44 -3.08
C TRP A 168 -4.38 -0.93 -4.47
N LEU A 169 -3.37 -1.38 -5.21
CA LEU A 169 -3.48 -1.88 -6.58
C LEU A 169 -3.31 -3.39 -6.56
N GLU A 170 -4.28 -4.09 -7.11
CA GLU A 170 -4.15 -5.52 -7.40
C GLU A 170 -3.33 -5.65 -8.68
N VAL A 171 -2.18 -6.31 -8.57
CA VAL A 171 -1.23 -6.54 -9.66
C VAL A 171 -1.21 -8.02 -10.00
N CYS A 172 -1.17 -8.34 -11.29
CA CYS A 172 -1.24 -9.72 -11.75
C CYS A 172 0.11 -10.30 -12.18
N CYS A 173 0.04 -11.56 -12.59
CA CYS A 173 1.10 -12.38 -13.20
C CYS A 173 2.27 -12.76 -12.29
N LEU A 174 2.08 -12.72 -10.97
CA LEU A 174 3.03 -13.24 -9.97
C LEU A 174 2.94 -14.77 -9.82
N GLY A 175 2.81 -15.49 -10.95
CA GLY A 175 2.55 -16.94 -10.97
C GLY A 175 1.05 -17.28 -11.00
N PRO A 176 0.54 -18.17 -10.13
CA PRO A 176 -0.88 -18.54 -10.11
C PRO A 176 -1.78 -17.50 -9.42
N ASP A 177 -1.19 -16.62 -8.61
CA ASP A 177 -1.91 -15.67 -7.76
C ASP A 177 -1.63 -14.22 -8.17
N ASN A 178 -2.59 -13.34 -7.85
CA ASN A 178 -2.38 -11.90 -7.88
C ASN A 178 -1.75 -11.43 -6.56
N GLY A 179 -1.21 -10.21 -6.57
CA GLY A 179 -0.67 -9.56 -5.39
C GLY A 179 -1.18 -8.13 -5.24
N TRP A 180 -0.85 -7.51 -4.12
CA TRP A 180 -1.29 -6.15 -3.81
C TRP A 180 -0.11 -5.25 -3.46
N ILE A 181 -0.06 -4.08 -4.11
CA ILE A 181 0.98 -3.06 -3.95
C ILE A 181 0.30 -1.71 -3.70
N ARG A 182 0.88 -0.87 -2.84
CA ARG A 182 0.36 0.48 -2.60
C ARG A 182 0.73 1.43 -3.75
N ALA A 183 -0.22 2.27 -4.18
CA ALA A 183 -0.08 3.03 -5.42
C ALA A 183 1.06 4.06 -5.42
N ASP A 184 1.45 4.58 -4.25
CA ASP A 184 2.56 5.53 -4.09
C ASP A 184 3.96 4.88 -4.11
N LEU A 185 4.05 3.55 -4.19
CA LEU A 185 5.32 2.82 -4.27
C LEU A 185 5.85 2.65 -5.70
N GLY A 186 5.17 3.24 -6.68
CA GLY A 186 5.60 3.20 -8.06
C GLY A 186 5.00 4.31 -8.89
N THR A 187 5.37 4.33 -10.17
CA THR A 187 4.76 5.21 -11.16
C THR A 187 3.70 4.45 -11.92
N VAL A 188 2.47 4.96 -11.93
CA VAL A 188 1.37 4.37 -12.69
C VAL A 188 1.31 4.96 -14.09
N ARG A 189 1.32 4.11 -15.12
CA ARG A 189 1.16 4.49 -16.52
C ARG A 189 -0.18 3.98 -17.03
N GLY A 190 -0.99 4.88 -17.56
CA GLY A 190 -2.36 4.59 -18.03
C GLY A 190 -3.41 5.26 -17.16
N ASP A 191 -4.68 5.02 -17.49
CA ASP A 191 -5.81 5.64 -16.80
C ASP A 191 -6.38 4.70 -15.71
N LEU A 192 -6.01 4.95 -14.46
CA LEU A 192 -6.54 4.23 -13.28
C LEU A 192 -8.07 4.31 -13.16
N GLY A 193 -8.73 5.28 -13.79
CA GLY A 193 -10.18 5.36 -13.86
C GLY A 193 -10.81 4.15 -14.57
N ARG A 194 -10.04 3.50 -15.45
CA ARG A 194 -10.41 2.29 -16.20
C ARG A 194 -10.16 0.99 -15.44
N ILE A 195 -9.52 1.05 -14.28
CA ILE A 195 -9.34 -0.13 -13.41
C ILE A 195 -10.56 -0.27 -12.50
N ASN A 196 -11.10 -1.49 -12.44
CA ASN A 196 -12.23 -1.82 -11.58
C ASN A 196 -11.88 -1.66 -10.11
N THR A 197 -12.79 -1.10 -9.33
CA THR A 197 -12.71 -1.18 -7.87
C THR A 197 -13.14 -2.59 -7.45
N VAL A 198 -12.27 -3.33 -6.76
CA VAL A 198 -12.56 -4.69 -6.31
C VAL A 198 -13.64 -4.63 -5.21
N PRO A 199 -14.79 -5.29 -5.39
CA PRO A 199 -15.84 -5.34 -4.37
C PRO A 199 -15.35 -5.96 -3.05
N ALA A 200 -15.85 -5.45 -1.92
CA ALA A 200 -15.40 -5.89 -0.59
C ALA A 200 -15.66 -7.38 -0.31
N ASP A 201 -16.67 -7.98 -0.92
CA ASP A 201 -17.01 -9.40 -0.83
C ASP A 201 -16.11 -10.30 -1.70
N GLN A 202 -15.32 -9.71 -2.59
CA GLN A 202 -14.33 -10.40 -3.43
C GLN A 202 -12.90 -10.30 -2.85
N LEU A 203 -12.69 -9.46 -1.84
CA LEU A 203 -11.40 -9.33 -1.19
C LEU A 203 -11.11 -10.54 -0.29
N PRO A 204 -9.84 -10.98 -0.21
CA PRO A 204 -9.46 -11.98 0.78
C PRO A 204 -9.78 -11.45 2.18
N PRO A 205 -10.31 -12.28 3.08
CA PRO A 205 -10.67 -11.84 4.43
C PRO A 205 -9.43 -11.25 5.10
N GLU A 206 -9.57 -10.02 5.63
CA GLU A 206 -8.44 -9.34 6.26
C GLU A 206 -8.00 -10.14 7.48
N PRO A 207 -6.71 -10.56 7.54
CA PRO A 207 -6.17 -11.12 8.76
C PRO A 207 -6.40 -10.13 9.89
N ALA A 208 -6.83 -10.59 11.07
CA ALA A 208 -6.78 -9.75 12.25
C ALA A 208 -5.38 -9.11 12.29
N PRO A 209 -5.27 -7.78 12.55
CA PRO A 209 -3.98 -7.09 12.53
C PRO A 209 -3.03 -7.92 13.35
N ALA A 210 -1.99 -8.46 12.70
CA ALA A 210 -1.41 -9.71 13.18
C ALA A 210 -1.13 -9.57 14.67
N ALA A 211 -1.86 -10.33 15.49
CA ALA A 211 -1.26 -10.77 16.73
C ALA A 211 -0.03 -11.50 16.21
N ALA A 212 1.12 -10.86 16.36
CA ALA A 212 2.39 -11.51 16.56
C ALA A 212 2.45 -12.91 15.95
N ALA A 213 3.08 -13.05 14.78
CA ALA A 213 3.18 -14.30 14.06
C ALA A 213 3.27 -15.52 15.00
N ALA A 214 2.45 -16.54 14.74
CA ALA A 214 2.43 -17.75 15.55
C ALA A 214 3.87 -18.24 15.80
N PRO A 215 4.20 -18.65 17.05
CA PRO A 215 5.58 -18.91 17.43
C PRO A 215 6.22 -19.92 16.48
N ALA A 216 7.39 -19.56 15.96
CA ALA A 216 8.26 -20.52 15.29
C ALA A 216 8.42 -21.77 16.18
N PRO A 217 8.49 -22.99 15.60
CA PRO A 217 8.50 -24.22 16.37
C PRO A 217 9.59 -24.18 17.46
N GLN A 218 9.14 -24.44 18.69
CA GLN A 218 9.89 -24.22 19.92
C GLN A 218 11.19 -25.04 19.97
N GLY A 219 12.32 -24.36 19.83
CA GLY A 219 13.56 -24.74 20.48
C GLY A 219 13.58 -24.11 21.88
N ARG A 220 13.56 -24.93 22.94
CA ARG A 220 13.72 -24.44 24.32
C ARG A 220 15.11 -23.83 24.49
N GLY A 221 15.19 -22.51 24.70
CA GLY A 221 16.38 -21.88 25.25
C GLY A 221 16.46 -20.38 25.00
N GLN A 222 16.09 -19.57 26.02
CA GLN A 222 16.39 -18.15 26.25
C GLN A 222 16.08 -17.15 25.11
N PRO A 223 15.84 -15.85 25.39
CA PRO A 223 15.92 -14.87 24.31
C PRO A 223 17.40 -14.79 23.93
N LEU A 224 17.72 -15.35 22.77
CA LEU A 224 18.93 -15.03 22.03
C LEU A 224 19.10 -13.48 22.05
N LEU A 225 20.14 -12.86 22.66
CA LEU A 225 21.51 -12.85 22.14
C LEU A 225 21.56 -13.63 20.83
N ALA A 226 20.97 -13.06 19.78
CA ALA A 226 20.95 -13.66 18.46
C ALA A 226 22.38 -14.08 18.10
N ASN A 227 22.51 -15.28 17.55
CA ASN A 227 23.63 -15.65 16.69
C ASN A 227 23.53 -14.75 15.45
N LEU A 228 23.70 -13.44 15.65
CA LEU A 228 23.79 -12.48 14.57
C LEU A 228 24.99 -12.92 13.74
N PRO A 229 24.87 -12.91 12.41
CA PRO A 229 26.02 -13.11 11.55
C PRO A 229 27.17 -12.22 12.01
N THR A 230 28.28 -12.85 12.39
CA THR A 230 29.51 -12.12 12.71
C THR A 230 30.28 -11.74 11.45
N THR A 231 29.86 -12.29 10.30
CA THR A 231 30.45 -12.05 8.99
C THR A 231 29.39 -11.92 7.89
N THR A 232 29.72 -11.20 6.82
CA THR A 232 28.95 -11.17 5.57
C THR A 232 29.06 -12.53 4.84
N PRO A 233 28.24 -12.81 3.81
CA PRO A 233 28.40 -14.02 2.99
C PRO A 233 29.81 -14.19 2.39
N GLU A 234 30.51 -13.09 2.15
CA GLU A 234 31.89 -13.05 1.64
C GLU A 234 32.95 -13.25 2.74
N GLY A 235 32.54 -13.39 4.01
CA GLY A 235 33.41 -13.64 5.15
C GLY A 235 33.97 -12.38 5.81
N ASN A 236 33.54 -11.17 5.41
CA ASN A 236 33.99 -9.93 6.05
C ASN A 236 33.34 -9.75 7.43
N PRO A 237 34.07 -9.30 8.47
CA PRO A 237 33.48 -9.07 9.78
C PRO A 237 32.38 -7.99 9.73
N VAL A 238 31.32 -8.18 10.52
CA VAL A 238 30.16 -7.28 10.59
C VAL A 238 30.04 -6.67 11.98
N VAL A 239 29.58 -5.43 12.06
CA VAL A 239 29.08 -4.80 13.29
C VAL A 239 27.68 -4.25 13.03
N TYR A 240 26.83 -4.17 14.06
CA TYR A 240 25.45 -3.72 13.96
C TYR A 240 25.32 -2.33 14.60
N LEU A 241 25.13 -1.31 13.77
CA LEU A 241 24.83 0.05 14.23
C LEU A 241 23.34 0.16 14.55
N THR A 242 23.02 0.58 15.77
CA THR A 242 21.64 0.71 16.23
C THR A 242 21.39 2.07 16.88
N PHE A 243 20.20 2.62 16.66
CA PHE A 243 19.84 3.98 17.02
C PHE A 243 18.52 3.98 17.78
N ASP A 244 18.52 4.52 19.00
CA ASP A 244 17.34 4.61 19.86
C ASP A 244 16.76 6.03 19.90
N ASP A 245 15.48 6.07 20.26
CA ASP A 245 14.68 7.27 20.58
C ASP A 245 14.15 8.08 19.40
N GLY A 246 14.48 7.73 18.16
CA GLY A 246 13.94 8.37 16.97
C GLY A 246 12.44 8.09 16.71
N PRO A 247 11.87 8.71 15.66
CA PRO A 247 12.49 9.70 14.79
C PRO A 247 12.46 11.12 15.39
N ASN A 248 13.62 11.75 15.50
CA ASN A 248 13.81 13.18 15.77
C ASN A 248 14.23 13.92 14.49
N GLY A 249 13.41 14.90 14.10
CA GLY A 249 13.44 15.65 12.83
C GLY A 249 14.82 15.84 12.18
N SER A 250 15.75 16.48 12.87
CA SER A 250 17.04 16.85 12.27
C SER A 250 18.12 15.77 12.40
N TYR A 251 18.15 15.03 13.50
CA TYR A 251 19.27 14.13 13.80
C TYR A 251 19.11 12.78 13.10
N SER A 252 17.92 12.19 13.12
CA SER A 252 17.64 10.92 12.44
C SER A 252 17.92 11.03 10.94
N GLN A 253 17.51 12.15 10.30
CA GLN A 253 17.84 12.37 8.88
C GLN A 253 19.35 12.50 8.65
N GLN A 254 20.09 13.20 9.51
CA GLN A 254 21.55 13.27 9.40
C GLN A 254 22.22 11.90 9.56
N VAL A 255 21.72 11.05 10.47
CA VAL A 255 22.19 9.67 10.63
C VAL A 255 21.93 8.86 9.36
N ILE A 256 20.72 8.94 8.80
CA ILE A 256 20.36 8.26 7.54
C ILE A 256 21.29 8.72 6.39
N ASP A 257 21.51 10.03 6.27
CA ASP A 257 22.36 10.61 5.23
C ASP A 257 23.82 10.11 5.35
N LEU A 258 24.35 10.03 6.57
CA LEU A 258 25.69 9.48 6.84
C LEU A 258 25.76 7.99 6.51
N LEU A 259 24.79 7.18 6.94
CA LEU A 259 24.76 5.76 6.62
C LEU A 259 24.72 5.54 5.10
N ASN A 260 23.89 6.30 4.38
CA ASN A 260 23.82 6.27 2.92
C ASN A 260 25.15 6.69 2.27
N GLN A 261 25.79 7.75 2.76
CA GLN A 261 27.09 8.21 2.29
C GLN A 261 28.16 7.11 2.35
N TYR A 262 28.12 6.28 3.39
CA TYR A 262 29.08 5.18 3.59
C TYR A 262 28.56 3.81 3.09
N ASN A 263 27.42 3.78 2.39
CA ASN A 263 26.76 2.55 1.93
C ASN A 263 26.56 1.52 3.07
N ALA A 264 26.20 2.04 4.25
CA ALA A 264 25.92 1.28 5.45
C ALA A 264 24.42 1.24 5.72
N ARG A 265 23.99 0.25 6.52
CA ARG A 265 22.63 0.13 7.03
C ARG A 265 22.66 0.11 8.55
N GLY A 266 21.52 0.41 9.16
CA GLY A 266 21.36 0.51 10.60
C GLY A 266 19.98 0.03 11.03
N THR A 267 19.82 -0.19 12.34
CA THR A 267 18.54 -0.52 12.95
C THR A 267 18.07 0.62 13.85
N PHE A 268 16.88 1.14 13.60
CA PHE A 268 16.29 2.25 14.34
C PHE A 268 15.21 1.72 15.28
N PHE A 269 15.42 1.82 16.58
CA PHE A 269 14.44 1.50 17.60
C PHE A 269 13.60 2.73 17.90
N VAL A 270 12.38 2.73 17.35
CA VAL A 270 11.52 3.90 17.29
C VAL A 270 10.54 3.95 18.45
N ILE A 271 10.43 5.13 19.07
CA ILE A 271 9.38 5.41 20.04
C ILE A 271 8.08 5.67 19.28
N GLY A 272 7.03 4.87 19.55
CA GLY A 272 5.78 4.91 18.79
C GLY A 272 5.11 6.28 18.75
N ARG A 273 5.16 7.05 19.84
CA ARG A 273 4.62 8.42 19.86
C ARG A 273 5.35 9.41 18.93
N GLN A 274 6.60 9.12 18.58
CA GLN A 274 7.37 9.97 17.67
C GLN A 274 7.09 9.63 16.19
N ALA A 275 6.63 8.41 15.90
CA ALA A 275 6.41 7.93 14.54
C ALA A 275 5.43 8.80 13.73
N SER A 276 4.31 9.21 14.34
CA SER A 276 3.30 10.03 13.66
C SER A 276 3.84 11.40 13.19
N GLY A 277 4.67 12.03 14.01
CA GLY A 277 5.31 13.32 13.70
C GLY A 277 6.57 13.21 12.83
N GLY A 278 7.12 12.00 12.69
CA GLY A 278 8.33 11.70 11.91
C GLY A 278 8.07 10.79 10.72
N ALA A 279 6.85 10.75 10.20
CA ALA A 279 6.43 9.79 9.19
C ALA A 279 7.33 9.77 7.95
N ASP A 280 7.70 10.95 7.42
CA ASP A 280 8.56 11.03 6.24
C ASP A 280 9.98 10.51 6.52
N ILE A 281 10.48 10.68 7.75
CA ILE A 281 11.80 10.19 8.14
C ILE A 281 11.79 8.66 8.25
N LEU A 282 10.77 8.07 8.90
CA LEU A 282 10.62 6.61 8.95
C LEU A 282 10.49 6.00 7.55
N ARG A 283 9.85 6.70 6.61
CA ARG A 283 9.79 6.25 5.23
C ARG A 283 11.16 6.33 4.55
N ASN A 284 11.95 7.36 4.82
CA ASN A 284 13.33 7.46 4.33
C ASN A 284 14.21 6.35 4.92
N GLU A 285 14.06 6.03 6.20
CA GLU A 285 14.73 4.88 6.85
C GLU A 285 14.38 3.58 6.12
N ALA A 286 13.09 3.29 5.98
CA ALA A 286 12.65 2.06 5.34
C ALA A 286 13.07 1.97 3.86
N ALA A 287 12.96 3.08 3.11
CA ALA A 287 13.37 3.15 1.71
C ALA A 287 14.89 3.01 1.51
N GLY A 288 15.70 3.50 2.46
CA GLY A 288 17.16 3.28 2.49
C GLY A 288 17.57 1.84 2.87
N GLY A 289 16.61 0.97 3.14
CA GLY A 289 16.85 -0.42 3.55
C GLY A 289 17.33 -0.56 4.99
N HIS A 290 17.10 0.45 5.83
CA HIS A 290 17.30 0.36 7.27
C HIS A 290 16.21 -0.49 7.92
N TYR A 291 16.52 -1.13 9.05
CA TYR A 291 15.52 -1.87 9.81
C TYR A 291 14.85 -0.95 10.84
N ILE A 292 13.53 -0.96 10.89
CA ILE A 292 12.75 -0.20 11.88
C ILE A 292 12.19 -1.16 12.92
N ALA A 293 12.53 -0.92 14.18
CA ALA A 293 12.24 -1.75 15.32
C ALA A 293 11.46 -0.97 16.41
N ASN A 294 10.92 -1.70 17.38
CA ASN A 294 10.02 -1.15 18.40
C ASN A 294 10.77 -0.72 19.65
N HIS A 295 10.59 0.53 20.09
CA HIS A 295 11.15 1.07 21.33
C HIS A 295 10.08 1.53 22.32
N THR A 296 8.93 0.83 22.33
CA THR A 296 7.72 1.14 23.10
C THR A 296 7.04 2.45 22.67
N TRP A 297 5.85 2.70 23.20
CA TRP A 297 5.03 3.83 22.81
C TRP A 297 5.43 5.10 23.56
N ASP A 298 5.67 4.97 24.86
CA ASP A 298 5.93 6.05 25.82
C ASP A 298 7.40 6.11 26.30
N HIS A 299 8.26 5.17 25.91
CA HIS A 299 9.61 5.00 26.49
C HIS A 299 9.56 4.68 28.00
N VAL A 300 8.73 3.71 28.39
CA VAL A 300 8.56 3.29 29.79
C VAL A 300 9.51 2.17 30.19
N TRP A 301 9.81 2.07 31.48
CA TRP A 301 10.46 0.90 32.06
C TRP A 301 9.52 -0.30 31.98
N LEU A 302 9.71 -1.20 31.02
CA LEU A 302 8.83 -2.36 30.81
C LEU A 302 8.73 -3.23 32.07
N ASP A 303 9.83 -3.39 32.80
CA ASP A 303 9.87 -4.17 34.03
C ASP A 303 9.14 -3.53 35.23
N LYS A 304 8.57 -2.34 35.07
CA LYS A 304 7.80 -1.60 36.09
C LYS A 304 6.32 -1.43 35.76
N VAL A 305 5.86 -1.89 34.59
CA VAL A 305 4.45 -1.80 34.20
C VAL A 305 3.75 -3.15 34.35
N ASN A 306 2.42 -3.13 34.37
CA ASN A 306 1.64 -4.37 34.38
C ASN A 306 1.51 -4.95 32.95
N LYS A 307 1.00 -6.18 32.83
CA LYS A 307 0.86 -6.86 31.53
C LYS A 307 0.00 -6.07 30.53
N GLU A 308 -1.07 -5.43 30.98
CA GLU A 308 -1.96 -4.66 30.11
C GLU A 308 -1.24 -3.48 29.46
N GLU A 309 -0.54 -2.69 30.28
CA GLU A 309 0.24 -1.56 29.81
C GLU A 309 1.42 -2.03 28.93
N PHE A 310 2.10 -3.12 29.32
CA PHE A 310 3.13 -3.74 28.50
C PHE A 310 2.62 -4.06 27.08
N LEU A 311 1.47 -4.76 26.97
CA LEU A 311 0.88 -5.12 25.69
C LEU A 311 0.51 -3.87 24.88
N SER A 312 -0.08 -2.85 25.52
CA SER A 312 -0.42 -1.56 24.91
C SER A 312 0.83 -0.87 24.33
N GLN A 313 1.92 -0.78 25.10
CA GLN A 313 3.18 -0.16 24.69
C GLN A 313 3.77 -0.81 23.42
N ILE A 314 3.76 -2.14 23.37
CA ILE A 314 4.31 -2.89 22.24
C ILE A 314 3.39 -2.81 21.02
N GLN A 315 2.10 -3.10 21.19
CA GLN A 315 1.16 -3.21 20.07
C GLN A 315 0.86 -1.86 19.41
N ARG A 316 0.69 -0.78 20.19
CA ARG A 316 0.44 0.55 19.61
C ARG A 316 1.61 1.02 18.75
N THR A 317 2.83 0.78 19.24
CA THR A 317 4.05 1.14 18.51
C THR A 317 4.15 0.37 17.20
N ARG A 318 3.98 -0.95 17.22
CA ARG A 318 3.98 -1.75 15.99
C ARG A 318 2.91 -1.27 15.00
N ASN A 319 1.68 -1.05 15.46
CA ASN A 319 0.59 -0.66 14.58
C ASN A 319 0.86 0.70 13.91
N GLU A 320 1.40 1.66 14.66
CA GLU A 320 1.79 2.97 14.10
C GLU A 320 2.93 2.83 13.08
N LEU A 321 3.97 2.04 13.39
CA LEU A 321 5.08 1.79 12.47
C LEU A 321 4.61 1.16 11.15
N LEU A 322 3.72 0.16 11.25
CA LEU A 322 3.15 -0.49 10.07
C LEU A 322 2.26 0.46 9.26
N ALA A 323 1.47 1.30 9.93
CA ALA A 323 0.63 2.29 9.26
C ALA A 323 1.44 3.34 8.51
N VAL A 324 2.56 3.79 9.10
CA VAL A 324 3.41 4.86 8.54
C VAL A 324 4.33 4.36 7.42
N ALA A 325 4.99 3.22 7.62
CA ALA A 325 6.07 2.75 6.76
C ALA A 325 6.05 1.24 6.47
N GLY A 326 5.09 0.46 7.00
CA GLY A 326 5.07 -1.00 6.87
C GLY A 326 4.97 -1.52 5.44
N ASP A 327 4.50 -0.70 4.51
CA ASP A 327 4.50 -0.97 3.07
C ASP A 327 5.93 -1.09 2.50
N LEU A 328 6.89 -0.36 3.08
CA LEU A 328 8.29 -0.32 2.69
C LEU A 328 9.17 -1.36 3.41
N PHE A 329 8.65 -2.20 4.31
CA PHE A 329 9.51 -3.08 5.13
C PHE A 329 10.09 -4.26 4.32
N THR A 330 11.38 -4.23 4.05
CA THR A 330 12.04 -5.09 3.04
C THR A 330 12.52 -6.46 3.52
N LEU A 331 12.60 -6.69 4.83
CA LEU A 331 13.11 -7.96 5.39
C LEU A 331 11.96 -8.90 5.76
N ASP A 332 11.06 -8.51 6.67
CA ASP A 332 10.04 -9.43 7.19
C ASP A 332 8.59 -8.93 7.04
N GLY A 333 8.39 -7.74 6.45
CA GLY A 333 7.06 -7.15 6.25
C GLY A 333 6.34 -6.79 7.57
N ASP A 334 7.03 -6.92 8.70
CA ASP A 334 6.55 -6.70 10.06
C ASP A 334 7.68 -6.21 10.99
N VAL A 335 7.34 -5.78 12.20
CA VAL A 335 8.26 -5.38 13.26
C VAL A 335 8.52 -6.57 14.18
N LEU A 336 9.73 -7.14 14.16
CA LEU A 336 10.07 -8.35 14.92
C LEU A 336 10.99 -8.09 16.13
N TYR A 337 11.68 -6.96 16.15
CA TYR A 337 12.62 -6.64 17.22
C TYR A 337 12.07 -5.56 18.14
N VAL A 338 12.31 -5.74 19.44
CA VAL A 338 11.99 -4.75 20.48
C VAL A 338 13.27 -4.46 21.25
N ARG A 339 13.58 -3.19 21.48
CA ARG A 339 14.56 -2.82 22.50
C ARG A 339 13.81 -2.26 23.71
N PRO A 340 13.90 -2.88 24.89
CA PRO A 340 13.34 -2.33 26.11
C PRO A 340 14.05 -1.01 26.46
N PRO A 341 13.32 0.10 26.70
CA PRO A 341 13.89 1.33 27.22
C PRO A 341 14.78 1.05 28.43
N TYR A 342 15.93 1.73 28.47
CA TYR A 342 16.95 1.57 29.53
C TYR A 342 17.56 0.15 29.64
N GLY A 343 17.29 -0.74 28.68
CA GLY A 343 17.65 -2.16 28.77
C GLY A 343 16.86 -2.93 29.84
N ALA A 344 15.76 -2.34 30.33
CA ALA A 344 15.03 -2.86 31.48
C ALA A 344 14.02 -3.95 31.07
N ILE A 345 14.36 -5.20 31.35
CA ILE A 345 13.53 -6.35 30.99
C ILE A 345 13.66 -7.51 31.98
N ASN A 346 12.52 -7.98 32.50
CA ASN A 346 12.43 -9.10 33.44
C ASN A 346 12.00 -10.42 32.75
N ALA A 347 11.79 -11.48 33.53
CA ALA A 347 11.44 -12.80 33.00
C ALA A 347 10.03 -12.83 32.37
N ASP A 348 9.07 -12.13 32.98
CA ASP A 348 7.69 -12.05 32.48
C ASP A 348 7.63 -11.26 31.18
N ASP A 349 8.34 -10.13 31.10
CA ASP A 349 8.47 -9.33 29.88
C ASP A 349 9.02 -10.16 28.72
N ARG A 350 10.09 -10.94 28.97
CA ARG A 350 10.66 -11.86 27.97
C ARG A 350 9.65 -12.90 27.50
N GLN A 351 8.86 -13.46 28.42
CA GLN A 351 7.82 -14.41 28.08
C GLN A 351 6.74 -13.75 27.21
N TRP A 352 6.28 -12.56 27.58
CA TRP A 352 5.24 -11.85 26.82
C TRP A 352 5.72 -11.41 25.44
N LEU A 353 6.98 -10.98 25.29
CA LEU A 353 7.57 -10.72 23.97
C LEU A 353 7.59 -11.98 23.11
N ALA A 354 7.99 -13.12 23.68
CA ALA A 354 8.03 -14.39 22.97
C ALA A 354 6.62 -14.90 22.59
N GLU A 355 5.62 -14.74 23.47
CA GLU A 355 4.19 -14.97 23.17
C GLU A 355 3.72 -14.08 22.01
N LEU A 356 4.30 -12.89 21.90
CA LEU A 356 4.07 -11.94 20.83
C LEU A 356 5.09 -12.05 19.66
N GLY A 357 5.87 -13.13 19.57
CA GLY A 357 6.79 -13.34 18.44
C GLY A 357 7.90 -12.29 18.29
N TYR A 358 8.12 -11.43 19.29
CA TYR A 358 9.20 -10.46 19.29
C TYR A 358 10.48 -11.03 19.87
N THR A 359 11.60 -10.54 19.34
CA THR A 359 12.93 -10.78 19.90
C THR A 359 13.43 -9.53 20.61
N PRO A 360 13.69 -9.55 21.93
CA PRO A 360 14.33 -8.43 22.60
C PRO A 360 15.79 -8.28 22.17
N VAL A 361 16.22 -7.06 21.85
CA VAL A 361 17.59 -6.74 21.43
C VAL A 361 18.21 -5.74 22.39
N LEU A 362 19.33 -6.11 22.99
CA LEU A 362 20.17 -5.21 23.80
C LEU A 362 21.39 -4.76 22.98
N TRP A 363 22.53 -4.53 23.63
CA TRP A 363 23.75 -4.06 23.01
C TRP A 363 24.98 -4.64 23.72
N ASP A 364 26.11 -4.64 23.02
CA ASP A 364 27.43 -5.02 23.54
C ASP A 364 28.27 -3.79 23.86
N VAL A 365 28.10 -2.71 23.08
CA VAL A 365 28.88 -1.48 23.17
C VAL A 365 27.95 -0.29 23.40
N ASP A 366 28.18 0.46 24.49
CA ASP A 366 27.44 1.67 24.85
C ASP A 366 28.43 2.82 25.13
N PRO A 367 28.65 3.73 24.17
CA PRO A 367 29.50 4.90 24.35
C PRO A 367 28.87 5.98 25.23
N GLN A 368 27.64 5.79 25.70
CA GLN A 368 26.87 6.75 26.50
C GLN A 368 26.76 8.11 25.80
N ASP A 369 26.56 8.11 24.49
CA ASP A 369 26.43 9.29 23.64
C ASP A 369 25.31 10.23 24.11
N TRP A 370 24.23 9.68 24.68
CA TRP A 370 23.15 10.41 25.33
C TRP A 370 23.61 11.33 26.48
N ARG A 371 24.76 11.04 27.13
CA ARG A 371 25.40 11.92 28.14
C ARG A 371 26.19 13.07 27.54
N ARG A 372 26.44 13.03 26.24
CA ARG A 372 27.26 13.99 25.49
C ARG A 372 28.69 14.12 26.03
N PRO A 373 29.46 13.02 26.09
CA PRO A 373 30.81 12.99 26.66
C PRO A 373 31.90 13.57 25.72
N GLY A 374 31.53 14.05 24.53
CA GLY A 374 32.43 14.56 23.49
C GLY A 374 32.58 13.58 22.32
N VAL A 375 32.70 14.13 21.10
CA VAL A 375 32.76 13.38 19.83
C VAL A 375 33.87 12.33 19.84
N GLU A 376 35.10 12.74 20.18
CA GLU A 376 36.25 11.83 20.23
C GLU A 376 36.07 10.75 21.30
N THR A 377 35.44 11.07 22.43
CA THR A 377 35.16 10.10 23.49
C THR A 377 34.21 9.01 23.00
N ILE A 378 33.15 9.40 22.29
CA ILE A 378 32.17 8.47 21.70
C ILE A 378 32.87 7.57 20.68
N ALA A 379 33.54 8.15 19.69
CA ALA A 379 34.18 7.41 18.61
C ALA A 379 35.27 6.44 19.14
N ASN A 380 36.15 6.92 20.03
CA ASN A 380 37.21 6.08 20.59
C ASN A 380 36.66 4.93 21.46
N HIS A 381 35.56 5.17 22.18
CA HIS A 381 34.92 4.11 22.96
C HIS A 381 34.38 3.00 22.06
N VAL A 382 33.70 3.37 20.96
CA VAL A 382 33.19 2.40 19.98
C VAL A 382 34.34 1.65 19.33
N LEU A 383 35.30 2.36 18.72
CA LEU A 383 36.43 1.75 18.01
C LEU A 383 37.29 0.85 18.89
N GLY A 384 37.42 1.16 20.18
CA GLY A 384 38.17 0.35 21.14
C GLY A 384 37.42 -0.87 21.69
N SER A 385 36.10 -0.95 21.48
CA SER A 385 35.24 -1.97 22.12
C SER A 385 34.52 -2.90 21.12
N VAL A 386 34.43 -2.52 19.85
CA VAL A 386 33.75 -3.34 18.83
C VAL A 386 34.52 -4.63 18.51
N PHE A 387 33.77 -5.67 18.19
CA PHE A 387 34.24 -6.96 17.71
C PHE A 387 33.26 -7.50 16.65
N PRO A 388 33.65 -8.49 15.82
CA PRO A 388 32.73 -9.07 14.83
C PRO A 388 31.45 -9.61 15.49
N GLY A 389 30.30 -9.06 15.09
CA GLY A 389 28.98 -9.35 15.63
C GLY A 389 28.48 -8.34 16.68
N ALA A 390 29.31 -7.39 17.11
CA ALA A 390 28.94 -6.45 18.18
C ALA A 390 27.75 -5.56 17.78
N VAL A 391 26.81 -5.40 18.71
CA VAL A 391 25.69 -4.46 18.61
C VAL A 391 26.05 -3.17 19.34
N VAL A 392 26.14 -2.07 18.59
CA VAL A 392 26.48 -0.73 19.11
C VAL A 392 25.19 0.05 19.36
N LEU A 393 24.98 0.47 20.61
CA LEU A 393 23.89 1.39 20.98
C LEU A 393 24.34 2.83 20.74
N MET A 394 23.55 3.58 19.98
CA MET A 394 23.62 5.04 19.89
C MET A 394 22.21 5.62 19.88
N HIS A 395 22.08 6.94 19.90
CA HIS A 395 20.79 7.61 19.93
C HIS A 395 20.68 8.65 18.82
N ASP A 396 19.55 8.63 18.10
CA ASP A 396 19.18 9.66 17.12
C ASP A 396 18.03 10.54 17.61
N GLY A 397 17.35 10.15 18.70
CA GLY A 397 16.33 10.96 19.39
C GLY A 397 16.61 11.18 20.88
N GLY A 398 15.59 11.59 21.64
CA GLY A 398 15.71 11.74 23.11
C GLY A 398 16.46 12.99 23.59
N GLY A 399 16.63 14.00 22.73
CA GLY A 399 17.23 15.28 23.08
C GLY A 399 18.25 15.76 22.06
N GLU A 400 19.30 16.41 22.55
CA GLU A 400 20.38 16.97 21.73
C GLU A 400 21.39 15.87 21.37
N ARG A 401 21.68 15.71 20.07
CA ARG A 401 22.46 14.59 19.49
C ARG A 401 23.55 15.02 18.49
N THR A 402 23.99 16.28 18.51
CA THR A 402 25.08 16.75 17.63
C THR A 402 26.36 15.95 17.82
N GLN A 403 26.69 15.54 19.05
CA GLN A 403 27.87 14.73 19.31
C GLN A 403 27.73 13.29 18.82
N SER A 404 26.54 12.69 18.92
CA SER A 404 26.23 11.37 18.38
C SER A 404 26.41 11.36 16.87
N VAL A 405 25.78 12.33 16.18
CA VAL A 405 25.88 12.48 14.72
C VAL A 405 27.30 12.75 14.26
N ALA A 406 28.05 13.61 14.95
CA ALA A 406 29.43 13.93 14.56
C ALA A 406 30.44 12.81 14.86
N ALA A 407 30.10 11.86 15.74
CA ALA A 407 30.96 10.73 16.10
C ALA A 407 30.72 9.48 15.23
N LEU A 408 29.52 9.38 14.63
CA LEU A 408 29.17 8.38 13.62
C LEU A 408 29.99 8.59 12.34
#